data_AF-X6LGN7-F1
#
_entry.id   AF-X6LGN7-F1
#
_cell.length_a   1.000
_cell.length_b   1.000
_cell.length_c   1.000
_cell.angle_alpha   90.00
_cell.angle_beta   90.00
_cell.angle_gamma   90.00
#
_symmetry.space_group_name_H-M   'P 1'
#
loop_
_entity.id
_entity.type
_entity.pdbx_description
1 polymer ?
#
loop_
_entity_poly.entity_id
_entity_poly.type
_entity_poly.pdbx_seq_one_letter_code
_entity_poly.pdbx_strand_id
1 'polypeptide(L)'
;RQCKDGTGIAMLALNLEKDPSGIGEMIVAEHNAFKGYNVALFNSKTMSHGIDYVLKKIRAKDDQINTENLKEKFNKWNNLYRQLTKENLRNCEPNITLLVSNAKMSISKIKQKPDNVKWDAKIRNKVPELMAYIFA
;
A
#
# COMPACT_ATOMS: atom_id res chain seq x y z
N ARG A 1 -3.75 -29.83 25.51
CA ARG A 1 -3.38 -28.94 24.39
C ARG A 1 -3.09 -27.57 24.98
N GLN A 2 -1.82 -27.21 25.17
CA GLN A 2 -1.46 -25.89 25.70
C GLN A 2 -1.54 -24.87 24.55
N CYS A 3 -2.37 -23.83 24.70
CA CYS A 3 -2.29 -22.64 23.86
C CYS A 3 -0.94 -21.97 24.11
N LYS A 4 -0.01 -22.11 23.17
CA LYS A 4 1.18 -21.25 23.13
C LYS A 4 0.71 -19.89 22.63
N ASP A 5 0.38 -19.03 23.57
CA ASP A 5 0.05 -17.64 23.30
C ASP A 5 1.26 -16.98 22.62
N GLY A 6 1.09 -16.49 21.40
CA GLY A 6 2.16 -15.85 20.60
C GLY A 6 2.83 -14.66 21.31
N THR A 7 2.22 -14.19 22.40
CA THR A 7 2.68 -13.19 23.35
C THR A 7 4.11 -13.43 23.84
N GLY A 8 4.51 -14.68 24.08
CA GLY A 8 5.86 -14.99 24.59
C GLY A 8 6.99 -14.69 23.60
N ILE A 9 6.78 -15.00 22.31
CA ILE A 9 7.77 -14.72 21.25
C ILE A 9 7.86 -13.22 20.98
N ALA A 10 6.72 -12.51 20.97
CA ALA A 10 6.71 -11.06 20.76
C ALA A 10 7.43 -10.30 21.89
N MET A 11 7.24 -10.72 23.15
CA MET A 11 7.92 -10.14 24.31
C MET A 11 9.44 -10.37 24.25
N LEU A 12 9.86 -11.57 23.85
CA LEU A 12 11.28 -11.90 23.68
C LEU A 12 11.91 -11.05 22.56
N ALA A 13 11.24 -10.90 21.43
CA ALA A 13 11.71 -10.05 20.33
C ALA A 13 11.91 -8.60 20.78
N LEU A 14 10.94 -8.02 21.50
CA LEU A 14 11.02 -6.65 22.01
C LEU A 14 12.19 -6.44 22.99
N ASN A 15 12.54 -7.45 23.78
CA ASN A 15 13.68 -7.36 24.70
C ASN A 15 15.01 -7.48 23.95
N LEU A 16 15.08 -8.34 22.93
CA LEU A 16 16.26 -8.48 22.07
C LEU A 16 16.50 -7.22 21.24
N GLU A 17 15.47 -6.59 20.69
CA GLU A 17 15.62 -5.33 19.93
C GLU A 17 16.12 -4.15 20.79
N LYS A 18 15.95 -4.21 22.12
CA LYS A 18 16.46 -3.19 23.05
C LYS A 18 17.90 -3.44 23.47
N ASP A 19 18.50 -4.54 23.04
CA ASP A 19 19.89 -4.85 23.33
C ASP A 19 20.81 -3.79 22.68
N PRO A 20 21.59 -3.03 23.48
CA PRO A 20 22.43 -1.97 22.95
C PRO A 20 23.59 -2.47 22.09
N SER A 21 23.90 -3.77 22.13
CA SER A 21 24.95 -4.35 21.29
C SER A 21 24.56 -4.53 19.82
N GLY A 22 23.26 -4.45 19.51
CA GLY A 22 22.70 -4.70 18.17
C GLY A 22 22.63 -6.19 17.80
N ILE A 23 23.22 -7.09 18.60
CA ILE A 23 23.16 -8.54 18.37
C ILE A 23 21.72 -9.03 18.52
N GLY A 24 20.97 -8.51 19.48
CA GLY A 24 19.57 -8.87 19.66
C GLY A 24 18.69 -8.52 18.44
N GLU A 25 18.92 -7.37 17.79
CA GLU A 25 18.21 -7.01 16.55
C GLU A 25 18.55 -7.97 15.39
N MET A 26 19.82 -8.36 15.25
CA MET A 26 20.27 -9.35 14.26
C MET A 26 19.58 -10.71 14.46
N ILE A 27 19.50 -11.18 15.71
CA ILE A 27 18.81 -12.44 16.06
C ILE A 27 17.33 -12.38 15.65
N VAL A 28 16.65 -11.27 15.94
CA VAL A 28 15.22 -11.09 15.61
C VAL A 28 15.02 -11.02 14.09
N ALA A 29 15.91 -10.36 13.36
CA ALA A 29 15.82 -10.22 11.91
C ALA A 29 16.04 -11.55 11.16
N GLU A 30 17.01 -12.35 11.59
CA GLU A 30 17.46 -13.53 10.83
C GLU A 30 16.76 -14.84 11.23
N HIS A 31 16.31 -14.95 12.49
CA HIS A 31 15.82 -16.23 12.99
C HIS A 31 14.34 -16.48 12.67
N ASN A 32 14.05 -17.64 12.07
CA ASN A 32 12.69 -18.02 11.62
C ASN A 32 11.62 -18.00 12.73
N ALA A 33 12.00 -18.21 13.99
CA ALA A 33 11.08 -18.13 15.13
C ALA A 33 10.40 -16.76 15.27
N PHE A 34 11.04 -15.68 14.79
CA PHE A 34 10.50 -14.32 14.84
C PHE A 34 9.80 -13.89 13.54
N LYS A 35 9.71 -14.76 12.53
CA LYS A 35 9.09 -14.40 11.24
C LYS A 35 7.67 -13.86 11.40
N GLY A 36 6.86 -14.49 12.25
CA GLY A 36 5.49 -14.03 12.53
C GLY A 36 5.46 -12.64 13.18
N TYR A 37 6.37 -12.38 14.12
CA TYR A 37 6.54 -11.06 14.76
C TYR A 37 6.97 -10.01 13.73
N ASN A 38 7.98 -10.30 12.91
CA ASN A 38 8.49 -9.38 11.89
C ASN A 38 7.40 -9.03 10.86
N VAL A 39 6.61 -10.01 10.43
CA VAL A 39 5.46 -9.78 9.54
C VAL A 39 4.40 -8.91 10.23
N ALA A 40 4.05 -9.20 11.48
CA ALA A 40 3.09 -8.39 12.24
C ALA A 40 3.58 -6.95 12.45
N LEU A 41 4.87 -6.76 12.77
CA LEU A 41 5.50 -5.47 12.94
C LEU A 41 5.56 -4.69 11.61
N PHE A 42 5.93 -5.36 10.52
CA PHE A 42 5.91 -4.79 9.18
C PHE A 42 4.50 -4.35 8.77
N ASN A 43 3.49 -5.21 8.99
CA ASN A 43 2.10 -4.89 8.70
C ASN A 43 1.60 -3.72 9.54
N SER A 44 1.93 -3.69 10.84
CA SER A 44 1.58 -2.59 11.74
C SER A 44 2.24 -1.27 11.33
N LYS A 45 3.55 -1.28 11.05
CA LYS A 45 4.28 -0.10 10.54
C LYS A 45 3.71 0.36 9.20
N THR A 46 3.43 -0.55 8.28
CA THR A 46 2.82 -0.23 6.97
C THR A 46 1.43 0.37 7.12
N MET A 47 0.59 -0.17 8.02
CA MET A 47 -0.72 0.41 8.34
C MET A 47 -0.59 1.80 8.97
N SER A 48 0.40 2.00 9.84
CA SER A 48 0.66 3.29 10.50
C SER A 48 1.16 4.36 9.50
N HIS A 49 1.78 3.93 8.39
CA HIS A 49 2.25 4.78 7.31
C HIS A 49 1.17 5.00 6.22
N GLY A 50 -0.10 5.07 6.63
CA GLY A 50 -1.20 5.39 5.73
C GLY A 50 -1.13 6.81 5.15
N ILE A 51 -2.17 7.20 4.41
CA ILE A 51 -2.24 8.50 3.72
C ILE A 51 -1.98 9.68 4.66
N ASP A 52 -2.47 9.63 5.91
CA ASP A 52 -2.28 10.72 6.89
C ASP A 52 -0.80 10.91 7.27
N TYR A 53 -0.05 9.82 7.39
CA TYR A 53 1.40 9.89 7.64
C TYR A 53 2.14 10.48 6.45
N VAL A 54 1.81 10.04 5.23
CA VAL A 54 2.42 10.53 3.99
C VAL A 54 2.16 12.04 3.83
N LEU A 55 0.92 12.48 4.01
CA LEU A 55 0.54 13.90 3.91
C LEU A 55 1.24 14.76 4.98
N LYS A 56 1.50 14.22 6.18
CA LYS A 56 2.24 14.92 7.23
C LYS A 56 3.74 15.04 6.95
N LYS A 57 4.31 14.10 6.19
CA LYS A 57 5.76 14.00 5.95
C LYS A 57 6.19 14.50 4.57
N ILE A 58 5.26 14.65 3.64
CA ILE A 58 5.57 15.16 2.30
C ILE A 58 6.10 16.61 2.40
N ARG A 59 7.26 16.85 1.81
CA ARG A 59 7.87 18.19 1.71
C ARG A 59 7.86 18.58 0.24
N ALA A 60 7.42 19.79 -0.07
CA ALA A 60 7.67 20.39 -1.37
C ALA A 60 8.87 21.32 -1.29
N LYS A 61 9.65 21.35 -2.37
CA LYS A 61 10.76 22.29 -2.51
C LYS A 61 10.27 23.71 -2.79
N ASP A 62 9.23 23.87 -3.61
CA ASP A 62 8.87 25.19 -4.18
C ASP A 62 7.37 25.52 -4.13
N ASP A 63 6.46 24.53 -4.20
CA ASP A 63 5.00 24.75 -4.23
C ASP A 63 4.27 24.24 -2.98
N GLN A 64 3.26 24.97 -2.51
CA GLN A 64 2.41 24.49 -1.43
C GLN A 64 1.59 23.28 -1.90
N ILE A 65 1.85 22.10 -1.32
CA ILE A 65 1.10 20.89 -1.62
C ILE A 65 -0.30 21.02 -1.03
N ASN A 66 -1.32 20.94 -1.88
CA ASN A 66 -2.70 20.82 -1.41
C ASN A 66 -2.95 19.40 -0.90
N THR A 67 -2.71 19.20 0.40
CA THR A 67 -2.86 17.91 1.09
C THR A 67 -4.30 17.43 1.14
N GLU A 68 -5.28 18.34 1.16
CA GLU A 68 -6.71 17.98 1.14
C GLU A 68 -7.11 17.35 -0.19
N ASN A 69 -6.71 17.95 -1.31
CA ASN A 69 -6.93 17.40 -2.66
C ASN A 69 -6.25 16.02 -2.81
N LEU A 70 -5.02 15.86 -2.30
CA LEU A 70 -4.34 14.56 -2.30
C LEU A 70 -5.08 13.51 -1.47
N LYS A 71 -5.57 13.88 -0.28
CA LYS A 71 -6.39 13.00 0.57
C LYS A 71 -7.67 12.57 -0.14
N GLU A 72 -8.36 13.50 -0.79
CA GLU A 72 -9.58 13.23 -1.54
C GLU A 72 -9.32 12.27 -2.71
N LYS A 73 -8.26 12.51 -3.49
CA LYS A 73 -7.84 11.62 -4.59
C LYS A 73 -7.51 10.21 -4.09
N PHE A 74 -6.78 10.11 -2.99
CA PHE A 74 -6.47 8.83 -2.35
C PHE A 74 -7.75 8.11 -1.90
N ASN A 75 -8.68 8.81 -1.24
CA ASN A 75 -9.93 8.20 -0.77
C ASN A 75 -10.79 7.69 -1.93
N LYS A 76 -10.90 8.46 -3.03
CA LYS A 76 -11.59 8.03 -4.25
C LYS A 76 -10.97 6.75 -4.82
N TRP A 77 -9.64 6.70 -4.90
CA TRP A 77 -8.92 5.50 -5.34
C TRP A 77 -9.15 4.31 -4.41
N ASN A 78 -8.95 4.47 -3.10
CA ASN A 78 -9.06 3.39 -2.11
C ASN A 78 -10.49 2.82 -2.06
N ASN A 79 -11.51 3.66 -2.22
CA ASN A 79 -12.90 3.20 -2.31
C ASN A 79 -13.13 2.34 -3.57
N LEU A 80 -12.68 2.81 -4.74
CA LEU A 80 -12.79 2.06 -5.99
C LEU A 80 -12.03 0.73 -5.92
N TYR A 81 -10.78 0.76 -5.45
CA TYR A 81 -9.95 -0.42 -5.26
C TYR A 81 -10.66 -1.45 -4.37
N ARG A 82 -11.11 -1.04 -3.17
CA ARG A 82 -11.80 -1.94 -2.23
C ARG A 82 -13.09 -2.52 -2.81
N GLN A 83 -13.84 -1.72 -3.56
CA GLN A 83 -15.04 -2.20 -4.25
C GLN A 83 -14.67 -3.30 -5.26
N LEU A 84 -13.71 -3.03 -6.14
CA LEU A 84 -13.27 -3.98 -7.17
C LEU A 84 -12.71 -5.27 -6.55
N THR A 85 -11.85 -5.16 -5.54
CA THR A 85 -11.30 -6.35 -4.84
C THR A 85 -12.43 -7.17 -4.21
N LYS A 86 -13.40 -6.51 -3.57
CA LYS A 86 -14.54 -7.20 -2.95
C LYS A 86 -15.42 -7.90 -3.99
N GLU A 87 -15.66 -7.27 -5.13
CA GLU A 87 -16.43 -7.87 -6.24
C GLU A 87 -15.68 -9.08 -6.84
N ASN A 88 -14.37 -8.98 -7.04
CA ASN A 88 -13.56 -10.06 -7.61
C ASN A 88 -13.28 -11.20 -6.64
N LEU A 89 -13.21 -10.96 -5.33
CA LEU A 89 -13.06 -12.01 -4.32
C LEU A 89 -14.37 -12.71 -3.96
N ARG A 90 -15.53 -12.07 -4.19
CA ARG A 90 -16.86 -12.65 -3.91
C ARG A 90 -17.29 -13.68 -4.93
N ASN A 91 -16.83 -13.54 -6.17
CA ASN A 91 -17.12 -14.47 -7.24
C ASN A 91 -16.04 -15.57 -7.23
N CYS A 92 -16.44 -16.85 -7.34
CA CYS A 92 -15.48 -17.96 -7.43
C CYS A 92 -14.53 -17.84 -8.63
N GLU A 93 -14.88 -17.01 -9.61
CA GLU A 93 -14.04 -16.63 -10.74
C GLU A 93 -13.94 -15.09 -10.83
N PRO A 94 -12.73 -14.51 -10.79
CA PRO A 94 -12.53 -13.07 -10.98
C PRO A 94 -12.96 -12.66 -12.39
N ASN A 95 -13.66 -11.52 -12.54
CA ASN A 95 -14.07 -11.03 -13.86
C ASN A 95 -12.94 -10.20 -14.50
N ILE A 96 -11.86 -10.90 -14.85
CA ILE A 96 -10.64 -10.32 -15.43
C ILE A 96 -10.96 -9.52 -16.70
N THR A 97 -11.89 -10.00 -17.53
CA THR A 97 -12.32 -9.32 -18.77
C THR A 97 -12.88 -7.92 -18.49
N LEU A 98 -13.70 -7.78 -17.45
CA LEU A 98 -14.26 -6.48 -17.06
C LEU A 98 -13.17 -5.52 -16.55
N LEU A 99 -12.25 -6.01 -15.72
CA LEU A 99 -11.11 -5.21 -15.24
C LEU A 99 -10.25 -4.70 -16.39
N VAL A 100 -9.89 -5.58 -17.33
CA VAL A 100 -9.09 -5.22 -18.51
C VAL A 100 -9.84 -4.22 -19.39
N SER A 101 -11.14 -4.40 -19.61
CA SER A 101 -11.96 -3.47 -20.38
C SER A 101 -12.02 -2.09 -19.73
N ASN A 102 -12.25 -2.03 -18.42
CA ASN A 102 -12.31 -0.77 -17.67
C ASN A 102 -10.95 -0.07 -17.64
N ALA A 103 -9.85 -0.79 -17.41
CA ALA A 103 -8.50 -0.25 -17.49
C ALA A 103 -8.20 0.33 -18.88
N LYS A 104 -8.58 -0.39 -19.95
CA LYS A 104 -8.47 0.11 -21.33
C LYS A 104 -9.30 1.36 -21.57
N MET A 105 -10.52 1.46 -21.03
CA MET A 105 -11.35 2.67 -21.14
C MET A 105 -10.77 3.86 -20.36
N SER A 106 -10.15 3.62 -19.21
CA SER A 106 -9.45 4.67 -18.46
C SER A 106 -8.21 5.16 -19.20
N ILE A 107 -7.51 4.28 -19.94
CA ILE A 107 -6.32 4.58 -20.76
C ILE A 107 -6.66 5.13 -22.15
N SER A 108 -7.76 4.73 -22.79
CA SER A 108 -8.07 5.13 -24.18
C SER A 108 -8.24 6.66 -24.34
N LYS A 109 -8.46 7.36 -23.23
CA LYS A 109 -8.50 8.82 -23.13
C LYS A 109 -7.11 9.48 -23.03
N ILE A 110 -6.05 8.68 -22.93
CA ILE A 110 -4.63 9.05 -22.77
C ILE A 110 -3.90 8.68 -24.07
N LYS A 111 -3.94 9.56 -25.08
CA LYS A 111 -3.11 9.39 -26.28
C LYS A 111 -1.67 9.79 -25.95
N GLN A 112 -0.78 8.82 -25.76
CA GLN A 112 0.66 9.07 -25.65
C GLN A 112 1.37 8.67 -26.95
N LYS A 113 2.23 9.56 -27.44
CA LYS A 113 3.23 9.22 -28.45
C LYS A 113 4.54 8.91 -27.72
N PRO A 114 5.25 7.81 -28.04
CA PRO A 114 6.48 7.42 -27.36
C PRO A 114 7.50 8.56 -27.25
N ASP A 115 7.63 9.35 -28.32
CA ASP A 115 8.62 10.43 -28.39
C ASP A 115 8.13 11.78 -27.84
N ASN A 116 6.87 11.85 -27.39
CA ASN A 116 6.26 13.09 -26.90
C ASN A 116 5.22 12.81 -25.81
N VAL A 117 5.68 12.18 -24.72
CA VAL A 117 4.86 11.93 -23.53
C VAL A 117 4.64 13.25 -22.81
N LYS A 118 3.39 13.75 -22.85
CA LYS A 118 2.97 14.90 -22.05
C LYS A 118 2.22 14.42 -20.81
N TRP A 119 2.75 14.74 -19.63
CA TRP A 119 2.08 14.50 -18.34
C TRP A 119 1.22 15.69 -17.93
N ASP A 120 0.16 15.95 -18.70
CA ASP A 120 -0.79 17.01 -18.35
C ASP A 120 -1.63 16.65 -17.12
N ALA A 121 -2.40 17.62 -16.61
CA ALA A 121 -3.26 17.40 -15.45
C ALA A 121 -4.36 16.36 -15.71
N LYS A 122 -4.83 16.23 -16.95
CA LYS A 122 -5.90 15.29 -17.33
C LYS A 122 -5.41 13.85 -17.21
N ILE A 123 -4.20 13.57 -17.67
CA ILE A 123 -3.54 12.27 -17.58
C ILE A 123 -3.21 11.96 -16.12
N ARG A 124 -2.58 12.89 -15.40
CA ARG A 124 -2.22 12.70 -13.98
C ARG A 124 -3.44 12.42 -13.09
N ASN A 125 -4.57 13.06 -13.36
CA ASN A 125 -5.81 12.83 -12.61
C ASN A 125 -6.44 11.44 -12.86
N LYS A 126 -6.07 10.75 -13.94
CA LYS A 126 -6.56 9.40 -14.27
C LYS A 126 -5.70 8.27 -13.73
N VAL A 127 -4.45 8.56 -13.35
CA VAL A 127 -3.52 7.55 -12.81
C VAL A 127 -4.10 6.81 -11.60
N PRO A 128 -4.69 7.46 -10.58
CA PRO A 128 -5.21 6.73 -9.43
C PRO A 128 -6.30 5.73 -9.85
N GLU A 129 -7.27 6.15 -10.67
CA GLU A 129 -8.32 5.28 -11.19
C GLU A 129 -7.76 4.04 -11.92
N LEU A 130 -6.76 4.23 -12.78
CA LEU A 130 -6.09 3.13 -13.47
C LEU A 130 -5.41 2.16 -12.49
N MET A 131 -4.72 2.68 -11.47
CA MET A 131 -4.06 1.85 -10.46
C MET A 131 -5.07 0.97 -9.70
N ALA A 132 -6.28 1.47 -9.42
CA ALA A 132 -7.32 0.65 -8.79
C ALA A 132 -7.67 -0.59 -9.62
N TYR A 133 -7.83 -0.45 -10.95
CA TYR A 133 -8.15 -1.59 -11.82
C TYR A 133 -6.99 -2.58 -12.01
N ILE A 134 -5.75 -2.12 -11.93
CA ILE A 134 -4.56 -2.99 -12.09
C ILE A 134 -4.33 -3.84 -10.83
N PHE A 135 -4.54 -3.29 -9.64
CA PHE A 135 -4.19 -3.95 -8.39
C PHE A 135 -5.33 -4.71 -7.72
N ALA A 136 -6.59 -4.48 -8.12
CA ALA A 136 -7.78 -5.10 -7.54
C ALA A 136 -8.01 -6.53 -8.04
#